data_AF-A0A1G7JNE1-F1
#
_entry.id   AF-A0A1G7JNE1-F1
#
_cell.length_a   1.000
_cell.length_b   1.000
_cell.length_c   1.000
_cell.angle_alpha   90.00
_cell.angle_beta   90.00
_cell.angle_gamma   90.00
#
_symmetry.space_group_name_H-M   'P 1'
#
loop_
_entity.id
_entity.type
_entity.pdbx_description
1 polymer ?
#
loop_
_entity_poly.entity_id
_entity_poly.type
_entity_poly.pdbx_seq_one_letter_code
_entity_poly.pdbx_strand_id
1 'polypeptide(L)'
;MKEVLINDFLLTVFKTSKGTYIFDDWGGAEDIVCGALNHTHLLQKSIVDIIITDYYVEGTISLITPKQFFDLPKDYRPFIFSHNLAPFPYIISGAPHSRYNLIKKIESLIKPDHEIYLYGNKNLLTFHDLKPYFDEYAVGFKDGFKDFIADQIEPYLLKLENDNRIEFANRVFKFITNDLSEKPRATSKTGFDFAPHNKGVEIGNIYQDGLLEGYLYRAWSIIFSENELFLPIFKKYRDGTEKLKVLEKDIILKKDNNLIPRLKIEYVYEFFSVLTKPNTNGDPYLSEQKLLTFIESTFVNDQPIQQSFDVSLTKEKKNIRTVFKKFQDNCYQYEKNQKHLKQKYFDIMFKGFKGFSKDQDYKKWCETSPKIKTIDKPRERL
;
A
#
# COMPACT_ATOMS: atom_id res chain seq x y z
N MET A 1 1.83 -32.37 -20.81
CA MET A 1 3.19 -32.06 -20.32
C MET A 1 3.59 -33.07 -19.25
N LYS A 2 4.08 -34.26 -19.66
CA LYS A 2 4.86 -35.10 -18.74
C LYS A 2 6.31 -34.61 -18.78
N GLU A 3 6.89 -34.41 -17.60
CA GLU A 3 8.31 -34.15 -17.33
C GLU A 3 8.87 -32.75 -17.67
N VAL A 4 8.16 -31.68 -17.33
CA VAL A 4 8.78 -30.34 -17.31
C VAL A 4 9.63 -30.20 -16.04
N LEU A 5 10.95 -30.13 -16.20
CA LEU A 5 11.89 -29.97 -15.08
C LEU A 5 11.71 -28.60 -14.40
N ILE A 6 11.78 -28.59 -13.08
CA ILE A 6 11.86 -27.36 -12.28
C ILE A 6 13.29 -26.84 -12.38
N ASN A 7 13.50 -25.80 -13.18
CA ASN A 7 14.80 -25.20 -13.44
C ASN A 7 14.67 -23.73 -13.88
N ASP A 8 15.81 -23.08 -14.09
CA ASP A 8 15.89 -21.68 -14.54
C ASP A 8 15.15 -21.43 -15.88
N PHE A 9 15.03 -22.46 -16.73
CA PHE A 9 14.29 -22.37 -17.99
C PHE A 9 12.78 -22.26 -17.75
N LEU A 10 12.19 -23.14 -16.92
CA LEU A 10 10.79 -23.07 -16.53
C LEU A 10 10.48 -21.72 -15.85
N LEU A 11 11.36 -21.26 -14.99
CA LEU A 11 11.23 -19.97 -14.34
C LEU A 11 11.20 -18.81 -15.36
N THR A 12 12.05 -18.88 -16.38
CA THR A 12 12.07 -17.89 -17.47
C THR A 12 10.76 -17.91 -18.25
N VAL A 13 10.18 -19.09 -18.49
CA VAL A 13 8.85 -19.22 -19.11
C VAL A 13 7.81 -18.47 -18.26
N PHE A 14 7.73 -18.73 -16.95
CA PHE A 14 6.78 -18.02 -16.09
C PHE A 14 7.03 -16.50 -15.98
N LYS A 15 8.26 -16.03 -16.12
CA LYS A 15 8.57 -14.59 -16.12
C LYS A 15 8.16 -13.89 -17.42
N THR A 16 8.22 -14.60 -18.55
CA THR A 16 8.18 -13.97 -19.88
C THR A 16 6.94 -14.34 -20.71
N SER A 17 6.19 -15.35 -20.29
CA SER A 17 5.02 -15.84 -21.01
C SER A 17 3.95 -14.75 -21.16
N LYS A 18 3.33 -14.69 -22.34
CA LYS A 18 2.27 -13.75 -22.70
C LYS A 18 0.95 -14.51 -22.86
N GLY A 19 -0.17 -13.97 -22.40
CA GLY A 19 -1.44 -14.70 -22.46
C GLY A 19 -1.75 -15.45 -21.17
N THR A 20 -2.97 -15.99 -21.15
CA THR A 20 -3.40 -16.98 -20.16
C THR A 20 -2.92 -18.36 -20.60
N TYR A 21 -2.32 -19.11 -19.68
CA TYR A 21 -1.86 -20.48 -19.89
C TYR A 21 -2.64 -21.40 -18.97
N ILE A 22 -3.25 -22.43 -19.55
CA ILE A 22 -3.99 -23.43 -18.82
C ILE A 22 -3.16 -24.72 -18.81
N PHE A 23 -2.92 -25.24 -17.62
CA PHE A 23 -2.19 -26.49 -17.39
C PHE A 23 -3.20 -27.62 -17.21
N ASP A 24 -3.84 -28.02 -18.31
CA ASP A 24 -4.91 -29.05 -18.34
C ASP A 24 -4.40 -30.49 -18.36
N ASP A 25 -3.08 -30.67 -18.49
CA ASP A 25 -2.43 -31.97 -18.66
C ASP A 25 -2.59 -32.94 -17.46
N TRP A 26 -3.25 -32.50 -16.38
CA TRP A 26 -3.37 -33.20 -15.11
C TRP A 26 -4.77 -33.80 -14.86
N GLY A 27 -5.62 -33.81 -15.90
CA GLY A 27 -7.02 -34.18 -15.85
C GLY A 27 -7.86 -32.92 -15.71
N GLY A 28 -8.65 -32.62 -16.75
CA GLY A 28 -9.38 -31.36 -16.93
C GLY A 28 -10.29 -31.03 -15.75
N ALA A 29 -9.76 -30.32 -14.77
CA ALA A 29 -10.53 -29.67 -13.74
C ALA A 29 -11.34 -28.55 -14.41
N GLU A 30 -12.63 -28.48 -14.11
CA GLU A 30 -13.45 -27.36 -14.55
C GLU A 30 -12.89 -26.05 -13.99
N ASP A 31 -12.91 -25.00 -14.82
CA ASP A 31 -12.53 -23.65 -14.37
C ASP A 31 -13.37 -23.26 -13.15
N ILE A 32 -12.68 -22.98 -12.04
CA ILE A 32 -13.33 -22.62 -10.78
C ILE A 32 -14.04 -21.26 -10.90
N VAL A 33 -13.46 -20.34 -11.67
CA VAL A 33 -13.99 -18.99 -11.86
C VAL A 33 -14.90 -18.97 -13.07
N CYS A 34 -16.19 -18.69 -12.85
CA CYS A 34 -17.14 -18.46 -13.93
C CYS A 34 -16.64 -17.38 -14.90
N GLY A 35 -16.77 -17.62 -16.22
CA GLY A 35 -16.26 -16.72 -17.25
C GLY A 35 -16.69 -15.25 -17.12
N ALA A 36 -17.90 -14.98 -16.59
CA ALA A 36 -18.38 -13.61 -16.36
C ALA A 36 -17.62 -12.86 -15.25
N LEU A 37 -17.01 -13.58 -14.32
CA LEU A 37 -16.25 -13.03 -13.19
C LEU A 37 -14.74 -13.15 -13.38
N ASN A 38 -14.30 -13.72 -14.50
CA ASN A 38 -12.90 -13.83 -14.85
C ASN A 38 -12.30 -12.43 -15.10
N HIS A 39 -11.11 -12.15 -14.57
CA HIS A 39 -10.46 -10.84 -14.72
C HIS A 39 -10.25 -10.44 -16.19
N THR A 40 -9.91 -11.38 -17.06
CA THR A 40 -9.76 -11.15 -18.51
C THR A 40 -11.07 -10.66 -19.11
N HIS A 41 -12.17 -11.34 -18.79
CA HIS A 41 -13.49 -10.96 -19.26
C HIS A 41 -13.90 -9.57 -18.73
N LEU A 42 -13.78 -9.35 -17.43
CA LEU A 42 -14.20 -8.11 -16.78
C LEU A 42 -13.44 -6.89 -17.32
N LEU A 43 -12.13 -7.00 -17.49
CA LEU A 43 -11.29 -5.92 -18.02
C LEU A 43 -11.46 -5.70 -19.54
N GLN A 44 -11.91 -6.71 -20.30
CA GLN A 44 -12.26 -6.54 -21.72
C GLN A 44 -13.65 -5.94 -21.92
N LYS A 45 -14.58 -6.23 -21.02
CA LYS A 45 -16.00 -5.83 -21.16
C LYS A 45 -16.36 -4.55 -20.41
N SER A 46 -15.57 -4.17 -19.41
CA SER A 46 -15.82 -2.98 -18.58
C SER A 46 -14.81 -1.89 -18.90
N ILE A 47 -15.25 -0.63 -18.86
CA ILE A 47 -14.35 0.52 -18.90
C ILE A 47 -13.81 0.71 -17.49
N VAL A 48 -12.65 0.11 -17.19
CA VAL A 48 -11.97 0.28 -15.89
C VAL A 48 -10.97 1.42 -16.00
N ASP A 49 -11.02 2.35 -15.04
CA ASP A 49 -10.12 3.50 -15.00
C ASP A 49 -8.64 3.09 -14.85
N ILE A 50 -7.75 3.87 -15.47
CA ILE A 50 -6.30 3.64 -15.51
C ILE A 50 -5.69 3.46 -14.12
N ILE A 51 -6.21 4.16 -13.11
CA ILE A 51 -5.67 4.11 -11.75
C ILE A 51 -5.83 2.72 -11.14
N ILE A 52 -7.00 2.12 -11.36
CA ILE A 52 -7.32 0.78 -10.86
C ILE A 52 -6.47 -0.25 -11.61
N THR A 53 -6.34 -0.12 -12.93
CA THR A 53 -5.54 -1.04 -13.73
C THR A 53 -4.05 -0.95 -13.41
N ASP A 54 -3.50 0.25 -13.21
CA ASP A 54 -2.10 0.46 -12.87
C ASP A 54 -1.77 -0.19 -11.51
N TYR A 55 -2.67 -0.02 -10.52
CA TYR A 55 -2.50 -0.66 -9.22
C TYR A 55 -2.58 -2.19 -9.31
N TYR A 56 -3.50 -2.72 -10.12
CA TYR A 56 -3.65 -4.15 -10.32
C TYR A 56 -2.38 -4.81 -10.87
N VAL A 57 -1.66 -4.14 -11.79
CA VAL A 57 -0.45 -4.69 -12.43
C VAL A 57 0.85 -4.36 -11.71
N GLU A 58 0.83 -3.49 -10.69
CA GLU A 58 2.02 -2.95 -10.01
C GLU A 58 2.99 -4.06 -9.56
N GLY A 59 2.48 -5.10 -8.90
CA GLY A 59 3.29 -6.23 -8.43
C GLY A 59 4.01 -6.97 -9.56
N THR A 60 3.39 -7.11 -10.73
CA THR A 60 3.99 -7.76 -11.90
C THR A 60 4.94 -6.87 -12.70
N ILE A 61 4.80 -5.54 -12.63
CA ILE A 61 5.76 -4.61 -13.26
C ILE A 61 7.16 -4.83 -12.70
N SER A 62 7.29 -5.17 -11.41
CA SER A 62 8.59 -5.48 -10.80
C SER A 62 9.31 -6.70 -11.40
N LEU A 63 8.59 -7.57 -12.11
CA LEU A 63 9.10 -8.81 -12.68
C LEU A 63 9.58 -8.68 -14.13
N ILE A 64 9.24 -7.57 -14.79
CA ILE A 64 9.58 -7.36 -16.20
C ILE A 64 10.88 -6.56 -16.31
N THR A 65 11.70 -6.93 -17.30
CA THR A 65 12.93 -6.19 -17.59
C THR A 65 12.62 -4.80 -18.17
N PRO A 66 13.52 -3.81 -18.06
CA PRO A 66 13.34 -2.51 -18.70
C PRO A 66 13.04 -2.64 -20.21
N LYS A 67 13.70 -3.58 -20.90
CA LYS A 67 13.43 -3.85 -22.33
C LYS A 67 11.99 -4.27 -22.56
N GLN A 68 11.49 -5.25 -21.79
CA GLN A 68 10.10 -5.70 -21.90
C GLN A 68 9.09 -4.60 -21.56
N PHE A 69 9.43 -3.70 -20.62
CA PHE A 69 8.61 -2.53 -20.29
C PHE A 69 8.54 -1.53 -21.44
N PHE A 70 9.67 -1.23 -22.10
CA PHE A 70 9.70 -0.34 -23.26
C PHE A 70 9.04 -0.93 -24.51
N ASP A 71 8.98 -2.26 -24.61
CA ASP A 71 8.28 -2.97 -25.70
C ASP A 71 6.75 -2.96 -25.52
N LEU A 72 6.22 -2.48 -24.39
CA LEU A 72 4.78 -2.33 -24.17
C LEU A 72 4.21 -1.23 -25.08
N PRO A 73 3.04 -1.45 -25.71
CA PRO A 73 2.32 -0.38 -26.37
C PRO A 73 2.09 0.79 -25.40
N LYS A 74 2.14 2.03 -25.90
CA LYS A 74 1.80 3.23 -25.10
C LYS A 74 0.43 3.08 -24.40
N ASP A 75 -0.47 2.32 -25.02
CA ASP A 75 -1.74 1.86 -24.45
C ASP A 75 -1.80 0.34 -24.35
N TYR A 76 -1.01 -0.25 -23.46
CA TYR A 76 -1.02 -1.70 -23.19
C TYR A 76 -2.34 -2.19 -22.56
N ARG A 77 -3.26 -1.27 -22.21
CA ARG A 77 -4.50 -1.48 -21.44
C ARG A 77 -5.46 -2.52 -22.02
N PRO A 78 -5.82 -2.50 -23.32
CA PRO A 78 -6.70 -3.52 -23.92
C PRO A 78 -6.02 -4.90 -23.97
N PHE A 79 -4.73 -4.93 -23.70
CA PHE A 79 -3.82 -6.02 -23.97
C PHE A 79 -3.12 -6.51 -22.69
N ILE A 80 -3.54 -6.10 -21.49
CA ILE A 80 -2.91 -6.52 -20.22
C ILE A 80 -2.70 -8.04 -20.19
N PHE A 81 -3.70 -8.79 -20.67
CA PHE A 81 -3.68 -10.25 -20.73
C PHE A 81 -2.81 -10.83 -21.83
N SER A 82 -2.58 -10.10 -22.93
CA SER A 82 -1.65 -10.52 -23.99
C SER A 82 -0.21 -10.07 -23.72
N HIS A 83 0.06 -9.52 -22.54
CA HIS A 83 1.38 -9.13 -22.08
C HIS A 83 1.82 -9.95 -20.86
N ASN A 84 3.11 -9.92 -20.58
CA ASN A 84 3.70 -10.44 -19.34
C ASN A 84 3.41 -9.55 -18.11
N LEU A 85 2.36 -8.71 -18.18
CA LEU A 85 1.83 -7.89 -17.09
C LEU A 85 0.59 -8.48 -16.42
N ALA A 86 -0.03 -9.51 -16.99
CA ALA A 86 -1.20 -10.13 -16.37
C ALA A 86 -0.88 -10.70 -14.96
N PRO A 87 -1.54 -10.25 -13.88
CA PRO A 87 -1.25 -10.73 -12.53
C PRO A 87 -1.64 -12.19 -12.28
N PHE A 88 -2.69 -12.68 -12.92
CA PHE A 88 -3.17 -14.07 -12.81
C PHE A 88 -3.25 -14.76 -14.18
N PRO A 89 -2.10 -15.07 -14.82
CA PRO A 89 -2.05 -15.62 -16.17
C PRO A 89 -2.09 -17.14 -16.20
N TYR A 90 -1.91 -17.84 -15.07
CA TYR A 90 -1.80 -19.30 -15.03
C TYR A 90 -3.04 -19.90 -14.42
N ILE A 91 -3.62 -20.89 -15.07
CA ILE A 91 -4.70 -21.71 -14.54
C ILE A 91 -4.15 -23.12 -14.38
N ILE A 92 -4.12 -23.64 -13.15
CA ILE A 92 -3.58 -24.96 -12.83
C ILE A 92 -4.61 -25.65 -11.94
N SER A 93 -5.00 -26.89 -12.29
CA SER A 93 -6.10 -27.61 -11.62
C SER A 93 -7.38 -26.76 -11.53
N GLY A 94 -7.69 -25.96 -12.55
CA GLY A 94 -8.87 -25.08 -12.63
C GLY A 94 -8.77 -23.78 -11.81
N ALA A 95 -7.69 -23.57 -11.06
CA ALA A 95 -7.50 -22.40 -10.20
C ALA A 95 -6.54 -21.37 -10.85
N PRO A 96 -6.91 -20.07 -10.89
CA PRO A 96 -5.99 -19.00 -11.22
C PRO A 96 -4.85 -18.84 -10.19
N HIS A 97 -3.63 -18.62 -10.66
CA HIS A 97 -2.45 -18.37 -9.83
C HIS A 97 -1.84 -17.01 -10.08
N SER A 98 -1.49 -16.30 -9.01
CA SER A 98 -0.67 -15.09 -9.08
C SER A 98 0.68 -15.39 -9.72
N ARG A 99 1.02 -14.69 -10.80
CA ARG A 99 2.32 -14.81 -11.49
C ARG A 99 3.46 -14.58 -10.51
N TYR A 100 3.38 -13.52 -9.71
CA TYR A 100 4.42 -13.16 -8.76
C TYR A 100 4.63 -14.27 -7.72
N ASN A 101 3.53 -14.77 -7.14
CA ASN A 101 3.63 -15.79 -6.12
C ASN A 101 4.11 -17.13 -6.69
N LEU A 102 3.59 -17.55 -7.85
CA LEU A 102 4.01 -18.78 -8.52
C LEU A 102 5.50 -18.75 -8.88
N ILE A 103 6.00 -17.64 -9.41
CA ILE A 103 7.43 -17.44 -9.69
C ILE A 103 8.25 -17.66 -8.42
N LYS A 104 7.82 -17.09 -7.30
CA LYS A 104 8.54 -17.18 -6.02
C LYS A 104 8.53 -18.60 -5.44
N LYS A 105 7.42 -19.32 -5.60
CA LYS A 105 7.30 -20.75 -5.28
C LYS A 105 8.30 -21.57 -6.10
N ILE A 106 8.33 -21.37 -7.41
CA ILE A 106 9.25 -22.09 -8.31
C ILE A 106 10.72 -21.72 -8.05
N GLU A 107 11.03 -20.44 -7.79
CA GLU A 107 12.38 -19.98 -7.41
C GLU A 107 12.89 -20.73 -6.17
N SER A 108 12.04 -20.94 -5.15
CA SER A 108 12.44 -21.63 -3.91
C SER A 108 12.81 -23.10 -4.11
N LEU A 109 12.36 -23.72 -5.20
CA LEU A 109 12.68 -25.11 -5.55
C LEU A 109 13.92 -25.23 -6.45
N ILE A 110 14.39 -24.11 -7.02
CA ILE A 110 15.58 -24.10 -7.88
C ILE A 110 16.81 -23.92 -6.99
N LYS A 111 17.59 -25.00 -6.85
CA LYS A 111 18.80 -25.06 -6.00
C LYS A 111 18.49 -24.75 -4.52
N PRO A 112 17.64 -25.56 -3.86
CA PRO A 112 17.32 -25.34 -2.46
C PRO A 112 18.57 -25.55 -1.60
N ASP A 113 18.73 -24.74 -0.55
CA ASP A 113 19.82 -24.84 0.43
C ASP A 113 19.57 -25.93 1.49
N HIS A 114 18.41 -26.58 1.44
CA HIS A 114 18.00 -27.68 2.31
C HIS A 114 17.05 -28.63 1.57
N GLU A 115 16.79 -29.82 2.13
CA GLU A 115 15.80 -30.75 1.54
C GLU A 115 14.39 -30.19 1.69
N ILE A 116 13.61 -30.17 0.60
CA ILE A 116 12.22 -29.73 0.58
C ILE A 116 11.32 -30.94 0.31
N TYR A 117 10.26 -31.07 1.10
CA TYR A 117 9.31 -32.18 1.08
C TYR A 117 7.90 -31.68 0.74
N LEU A 118 7.14 -32.51 0.04
CA LEU A 118 5.70 -32.36 -0.17
C LEU A 118 5.01 -33.71 0.07
N TYR A 119 4.17 -33.78 1.08
CA TYR A 119 3.59 -35.01 1.63
C TYR A 119 4.65 -36.09 1.88
N GLY A 120 5.82 -35.69 2.41
CA GLY A 120 6.96 -36.58 2.64
C GLY A 120 7.71 -37.01 1.38
N ASN A 121 7.30 -36.58 0.17
CA ASN A 121 8.09 -36.75 -1.05
C ASN A 121 9.13 -35.63 -1.17
N LYS A 122 10.41 -36.00 -1.23
CA LYS A 122 11.54 -35.06 -1.41
C LYS A 122 11.99 -34.87 -2.87
N ASN A 123 11.52 -35.71 -3.78
CA ASN A 123 11.93 -35.67 -5.18
C ASN A 123 11.01 -34.72 -5.96
N LEU A 124 11.16 -33.42 -5.73
CA LEU A 124 10.40 -32.36 -6.40
C LEU A 124 11.19 -31.84 -7.62
N LEU A 125 11.40 -32.71 -8.61
CA LEU A 125 12.28 -32.43 -9.76
C LEU A 125 11.53 -31.86 -10.96
N THR A 126 10.26 -32.21 -11.09
CA THR A 126 9.39 -31.85 -12.19
C THR A 126 8.20 -31.06 -11.69
N PHE A 127 7.63 -30.23 -12.55
CA PHE A 127 6.44 -29.47 -12.25
C PHE A 127 5.24 -30.38 -11.89
N HIS A 128 5.23 -31.62 -12.41
CA HIS A 128 4.20 -32.61 -12.08
C HIS A 128 4.32 -33.15 -10.65
N ASP A 129 5.51 -33.13 -10.05
CA ASP A 129 5.70 -33.53 -8.65
C ASP A 129 4.96 -32.60 -7.68
N LEU A 130 4.59 -31.40 -8.14
CA LEU A 130 3.79 -30.42 -7.40
C LEU A 130 2.28 -30.61 -7.58
N LYS A 131 1.81 -31.59 -8.35
CA LYS A 131 0.36 -31.82 -8.56
C LYS A 131 -0.42 -31.91 -7.24
N PRO A 132 0.03 -32.64 -6.20
CA PRO A 132 -0.69 -32.69 -4.93
C PRO A 132 -0.87 -31.32 -4.28
N TYR A 133 0.12 -30.43 -4.42
CA TYR A 133 0.03 -29.07 -3.93
C TYR A 133 -1.04 -28.27 -4.70
N PHE A 134 -1.04 -28.37 -6.03
CA PHE A 134 -1.99 -27.62 -6.85
C PHE A 134 -3.44 -28.10 -6.71
N ASP A 135 -3.65 -29.41 -6.53
CA ASP A 135 -4.98 -29.97 -6.31
C ASP A 135 -5.58 -29.45 -5.00
N GLU A 136 -4.82 -29.45 -3.89
CA GLU A 136 -5.30 -28.94 -2.61
C GLU A 136 -5.43 -27.40 -2.62
N TYR A 137 -4.48 -26.70 -3.24
CA TYR A 137 -4.58 -25.26 -3.45
C TYR A 137 -5.88 -24.91 -4.18
N ALA A 138 -6.25 -25.68 -5.22
CA ALA A 138 -7.46 -25.43 -5.99
C ALA A 138 -8.74 -25.58 -5.15
N VAL A 139 -8.77 -26.53 -4.20
CA VAL A 139 -9.86 -26.64 -3.23
C VAL A 139 -9.96 -25.38 -2.38
N GLY A 140 -8.86 -24.95 -1.78
CA GLY A 140 -8.82 -23.71 -0.99
C GLY A 140 -9.21 -22.49 -1.80
N PHE A 141 -8.69 -22.36 -3.02
CA PHE A 141 -9.01 -21.25 -3.92
C PHE A 141 -10.50 -21.17 -4.22
N LYS A 142 -11.13 -22.31 -4.51
CA LYS A 142 -12.57 -22.39 -4.78
C LYS A 142 -13.40 -21.88 -3.62
N ASP A 143 -13.08 -22.35 -2.41
CA ASP A 143 -13.79 -21.94 -1.20
C ASP A 143 -13.55 -20.45 -0.92
N GLY A 144 -12.30 -19.98 -1.05
CA GLY A 144 -11.96 -18.57 -0.85
C GLY A 144 -12.67 -17.66 -1.86
N PHE A 145 -12.67 -18.02 -3.14
CA PHE A 145 -13.35 -17.25 -4.17
C PHE A 145 -14.86 -17.14 -3.92
N LYS A 146 -15.48 -18.23 -3.46
CA LYS A 146 -16.91 -18.30 -3.18
C LYS A 146 -17.28 -17.51 -1.91
N ASP A 147 -16.52 -17.70 -0.84
CA ASP A 147 -16.92 -17.30 0.52
C ASP A 147 -16.28 -15.96 0.96
N PHE A 148 -15.47 -15.31 0.11
CA PHE A 148 -14.83 -14.01 0.39
C PHE A 148 -15.71 -12.98 1.08
N ILE A 149 -16.94 -12.78 0.59
CA ILE A 149 -17.85 -11.76 1.16
C ILE A 149 -18.24 -12.15 2.58
N ALA A 150 -18.66 -13.40 2.78
CA ALA A 150 -19.08 -13.92 4.08
C ALA A 150 -17.92 -13.92 5.09
N ASP A 151 -16.72 -14.28 4.66
CA ASP A 151 -15.59 -14.47 5.56
C ASP A 151 -14.83 -13.17 5.85
N GLN A 152 -14.68 -12.30 4.85
CA GLN A 152 -13.79 -11.12 4.93
C GLN A 152 -14.55 -9.80 5.05
N ILE A 153 -15.84 -9.75 4.70
CA ILE A 153 -16.58 -8.50 4.60
C ILE A 153 -17.73 -8.44 5.61
N GLU A 154 -18.66 -9.40 5.58
CA GLU A 154 -19.86 -9.43 6.44
C GLU A 154 -19.60 -9.27 7.95
N PRO A 155 -18.54 -9.86 8.55
CA PRO A 155 -18.27 -9.72 9.98
C PRO A 155 -18.04 -8.26 10.42
N TYR A 156 -17.72 -7.38 9.46
CA TYR A 156 -17.51 -5.95 9.70
C TYR A 156 -18.74 -5.09 9.36
N LEU A 157 -19.68 -5.61 8.57
CA LEU A 157 -20.89 -4.88 8.14
C LEU A 157 -22.02 -4.94 9.17
N LEU A 158 -22.11 -6.01 9.97
CA LEU A 158 -23.16 -6.22 10.98
C LEU A 158 -23.19 -5.18 12.13
N LYS A 159 -22.33 -4.14 12.10
CA LYS A 159 -22.15 -3.18 13.19
C LYS A 159 -22.57 -1.74 12.85
N LEU A 160 -23.21 -1.46 11.71
CA LEU A 160 -23.41 -0.08 11.22
C LEU A 160 -24.82 0.21 10.70
N GLU A 161 -25.28 1.46 10.88
CA GLU A 161 -26.66 1.93 10.58
C GLU A 161 -26.80 2.79 9.30
N ASN A 162 -25.73 3.10 8.54
CA ASN A 162 -25.82 3.93 7.32
C ASN A 162 -24.93 3.43 6.15
N ASP A 163 -25.48 3.59 4.94
CA ASP A 163 -24.97 3.27 3.58
C ASP A 163 -23.87 2.18 3.47
N ASN A 164 -24.31 0.92 3.55
CA ASN A 164 -23.47 -0.28 3.51
C ASN A 164 -22.54 -0.37 2.28
N ARG A 165 -22.83 0.33 1.19
CA ARG A 165 -22.10 0.17 -0.08
C ARG A 165 -20.72 0.83 -0.06
N ILE A 166 -20.58 2.00 0.56
CA ILE A 166 -19.28 2.69 0.69
C ILE A 166 -18.38 1.94 1.67
N GLU A 167 -18.93 1.47 2.80
CA GLU A 167 -18.14 0.69 3.77
C GLU A 167 -17.74 -0.67 3.18
N PHE A 168 -18.63 -1.34 2.44
CA PHE A 168 -18.29 -2.53 1.67
C PHE A 168 -17.09 -2.27 0.74
N ALA A 169 -17.14 -1.21 -0.07
CA ALA A 169 -16.05 -0.86 -0.99
C ALA A 169 -14.74 -0.58 -0.24
N ASN A 170 -14.79 0.16 0.87
CA ASN A 170 -13.62 0.40 1.71
C ASN A 170 -13.05 -0.88 2.31
N ARG A 171 -13.88 -1.88 2.67
CA ARG A 171 -13.42 -3.16 3.20
C ARG A 171 -12.75 -4.02 2.13
N VAL A 172 -13.37 -4.13 0.97
CA VAL A 172 -12.78 -4.81 -0.19
C VAL A 172 -11.45 -4.13 -0.58
N PHE A 173 -11.41 -2.80 -0.61
CA PHE A 173 -10.19 -2.05 -0.90
C PHE A 173 -9.10 -2.26 0.17
N LYS A 174 -9.45 -2.20 1.45
CA LYS A 174 -8.50 -2.46 2.56
C LYS A 174 -7.89 -3.86 2.48
N PHE A 175 -8.67 -4.85 2.04
CA PHE A 175 -8.18 -6.22 1.87
C PHE A 175 -7.03 -6.30 0.87
N ILE A 176 -7.09 -5.53 -0.23
CA ILE A 176 -6.04 -5.53 -1.25
C ILE A 176 -4.87 -4.57 -0.94
N THR A 177 -5.07 -3.51 -0.14
CA THR A 177 -4.07 -2.44 0.08
C THR A 177 -3.30 -2.47 1.40
N ASN A 178 -3.71 -3.28 2.39
CA ASN A 178 -3.01 -3.45 3.68
C ASN A 178 -2.92 -2.21 4.60
N ASP A 179 -3.61 -1.09 4.35
CA ASP A 179 -3.24 0.16 5.04
C ASP A 179 -3.74 0.29 6.50
N LEU A 180 -4.57 -0.62 7.06
CA LEU A 180 -5.22 -0.38 8.38
C LEU A 180 -5.66 -1.59 9.29
N SER A 181 -5.04 -2.80 9.35
CA SER A 181 -5.47 -3.80 10.39
C SER A 181 -4.46 -4.86 10.88
N GLU A 182 -4.71 -5.39 12.10
CA GLU A 182 -3.89 -6.37 12.86
C GLU A 182 -4.05 -7.88 12.47
N LYS A 183 -4.78 -8.30 11.40
CA LYS A 183 -4.88 -9.74 10.98
C LYS A 183 -5.44 -9.95 9.54
N PRO A 184 -5.38 -11.18 8.97
CA PRO A 184 -4.41 -11.62 7.96
C PRO A 184 -4.74 -11.27 6.48
N ARG A 185 -3.76 -10.58 5.88
CA ARG A 185 -3.18 -10.65 4.53
C ARG A 185 -3.73 -11.69 3.54
N ALA A 186 -4.03 -11.27 2.31
CA ALA A 186 -3.86 -12.10 1.10
C ALA A 186 -2.64 -11.72 0.25
N THR A 187 -2.16 -10.47 0.31
CA THR A 187 -1.08 -10.00 -0.58
C THR A 187 0.34 -10.19 -0.04
N SER A 188 0.54 -10.73 1.18
CA SER A 188 1.90 -10.85 1.74
C SER A 188 2.53 -12.23 1.63
N LYS A 189 1.75 -13.28 1.32
CA LYS A 189 2.32 -14.63 1.29
C LYS A 189 2.98 -14.83 -0.06
N THR A 190 4.31 -14.83 -0.05
CA THR A 190 5.14 -14.95 -1.24
C THR A 190 5.98 -16.21 -1.10
N GLY A 191 5.88 -17.12 -2.06
CA GLY A 191 6.53 -18.43 -1.97
C GLY A 191 5.68 -19.47 -1.25
N PHE A 192 6.29 -20.63 -0.96
CA PHE A 192 5.67 -21.66 -0.14
C PHE A 192 5.72 -21.29 1.35
N ASP A 193 4.76 -21.81 2.11
CA ASP A 193 4.95 -21.96 3.56
C ASP A 193 5.73 -23.22 3.83
N PHE A 194 6.70 -23.09 4.73
CA PHE A 194 7.54 -24.20 5.14
C PHE A 194 7.36 -24.49 6.63
N ALA A 195 7.12 -25.75 6.96
CA ALA A 195 7.15 -26.27 8.32
C ALA A 195 8.41 -27.13 8.53
N PRO A 196 9.01 -27.16 9.73
CA PRO A 196 10.15 -28.03 10.00
C PRO A 196 9.82 -29.51 9.75
N HIS A 197 10.69 -30.22 9.02
CA HIS A 197 10.54 -31.65 8.73
C HIS A 197 11.87 -32.39 8.84
N ASN A 198 12.12 -33.09 9.94
CA ASN A 198 13.32 -33.91 10.16
C ASN A 198 14.64 -33.26 9.71
N LYS A 199 15.11 -33.55 8.48
CA LYS A 199 16.36 -33.08 7.87
C LYS A 199 16.20 -31.90 6.89
N GLY A 200 15.00 -31.32 6.81
CA GLY A 200 14.64 -30.28 5.86
C GLY A 200 13.34 -29.58 6.24
N VAL A 201 12.56 -29.17 5.24
CA VAL A 201 11.27 -28.50 5.42
C VAL A 201 10.18 -29.17 4.61
N GLU A 202 8.96 -29.09 5.11
CA GLU A 202 7.75 -29.56 4.44
C GLU A 202 6.96 -28.37 3.91
N ILE A 203 6.53 -28.41 2.65
CA ILE A 203 5.56 -27.47 2.09
C ILE A 203 4.24 -27.66 2.83
N GLY A 204 3.80 -26.63 3.56
CA GLY A 204 2.60 -26.67 4.39
C GLY A 204 1.58 -25.59 4.05
N ASN A 205 0.45 -25.60 4.77
CA ASN A 205 -0.63 -24.61 4.65
C ASN A 205 -1.13 -24.41 3.20
N ILE A 206 -1.22 -25.50 2.43
CA ILE A 206 -1.50 -25.48 0.99
C ILE A 206 -2.94 -25.02 0.73
N TYR A 207 -3.92 -25.62 1.41
CA TYR A 207 -5.31 -25.15 1.36
C TYR A 207 -5.43 -23.65 1.70
N GLN A 208 -4.78 -23.19 2.78
CA GLN A 208 -4.85 -21.80 3.22
C GLN A 208 -4.22 -20.84 2.20
N ASP A 209 -3.16 -21.25 1.51
CA ASP A 209 -2.55 -20.51 0.42
C ASP A 209 -3.54 -20.31 -0.74
N GLY A 210 -4.21 -21.40 -1.14
CA GLY A 210 -5.32 -21.35 -2.09
C GLY A 210 -6.44 -20.40 -1.65
N LEU A 211 -6.91 -20.55 -0.41
CA LEU A 211 -7.99 -19.75 0.18
C LEU A 211 -7.70 -18.24 0.09
N LEU A 212 -6.49 -17.82 0.46
CA LEU A 212 -6.10 -16.42 0.42
C LEU A 212 -5.99 -15.87 -1.00
N GLU A 213 -5.44 -16.64 -1.95
CA GLU A 213 -5.42 -16.24 -3.36
C GLU A 213 -6.83 -16.20 -3.97
N GLY A 214 -7.72 -17.11 -3.56
CA GLY A 214 -9.14 -17.10 -3.92
C GLY A 214 -9.85 -15.82 -3.46
N TYR A 215 -9.64 -15.41 -2.20
CA TYR A 215 -10.12 -14.12 -1.69
C TYR A 215 -9.59 -12.94 -2.50
N LEU A 216 -8.29 -12.91 -2.78
CA LEU A 216 -7.66 -11.84 -3.54
C LEU A 216 -8.23 -11.74 -4.95
N TYR A 217 -8.39 -12.88 -5.62
CA TYR A 217 -8.99 -12.94 -6.95
C TYR A 217 -10.44 -12.43 -6.90
N ARG A 218 -11.23 -12.88 -5.92
CA ARG A 218 -12.61 -12.43 -5.77
C ARG A 218 -12.73 -10.93 -5.50
N ALA A 219 -11.86 -10.38 -4.65
CA ALA A 219 -11.81 -8.95 -4.36
C ALA A 219 -11.58 -8.12 -5.65
N TRP A 220 -10.63 -8.54 -6.49
CA TRP A 220 -10.38 -7.91 -7.78
C TRP A 220 -11.55 -8.05 -8.76
N SER A 221 -12.20 -9.21 -8.79
CA SER A 221 -13.40 -9.43 -9.60
C SER A 221 -14.52 -8.44 -9.23
N ILE A 222 -14.71 -8.17 -7.93
CA ILE A 222 -15.66 -7.17 -7.42
C ILE A 222 -15.25 -5.76 -7.85
N ILE A 223 -13.97 -5.40 -7.67
CA ILE A 223 -13.45 -4.07 -8.04
C ILE A 223 -13.65 -3.77 -9.52
N PHE A 224 -13.40 -4.74 -10.41
CA PHE A 224 -13.61 -4.51 -11.85
C PHE A 224 -15.10 -4.41 -12.19
N SER A 225 -15.93 -5.25 -11.57
CA SER A 225 -17.38 -5.24 -11.80
C SER A 225 -18.03 -3.93 -11.32
N GLU A 226 -17.53 -3.34 -10.24
CA GLU A 226 -18.05 -2.11 -9.64
C GLU A 226 -17.05 -0.95 -9.70
N ASN A 227 -16.29 -0.84 -10.79
CA ASN A 227 -15.14 0.08 -10.87
C ASN A 227 -15.47 1.55 -10.52
N GLU A 228 -16.67 2.05 -10.82
CA GLU A 228 -17.10 3.41 -10.47
C GLU A 228 -17.15 3.65 -8.96
N LEU A 229 -17.55 2.62 -8.19
CA LEU A 229 -17.60 2.66 -6.73
C LEU A 229 -16.20 2.74 -6.13
N PHE A 230 -15.24 2.04 -6.73
CA PHE A 230 -13.87 1.96 -6.24
C PHE A 230 -12.97 3.10 -6.72
N LEU A 231 -13.28 3.71 -7.87
CA LEU A 231 -12.44 4.75 -8.47
C LEU A 231 -12.13 5.92 -7.53
N PRO A 232 -13.09 6.51 -6.79
CA PRO A 232 -12.79 7.55 -5.81
C PRO A 232 -11.80 7.09 -4.73
N ILE A 233 -11.92 5.84 -4.27
CA ILE A 233 -11.04 5.25 -3.25
C ILE A 233 -9.62 5.12 -3.81
N PHE A 234 -9.46 4.57 -5.02
CA PHE A 234 -8.18 4.44 -5.69
C PHE A 234 -7.52 5.79 -6.02
N LYS A 235 -8.30 6.79 -6.46
CA LYS A 235 -7.81 8.17 -6.66
C LYS A 235 -7.25 8.73 -5.35
N LYS A 236 -8.02 8.59 -4.27
CA LYS A 236 -7.63 9.05 -2.94
C LYS A 236 -6.37 8.32 -2.44
N TYR A 237 -6.24 7.03 -2.71
CA TYR A 237 -5.06 6.26 -2.36
C TYR A 237 -3.83 6.68 -3.18
N ARG A 238 -3.95 6.77 -4.52
CA ARG A 238 -2.86 7.14 -5.43
C ARG A 238 -2.33 8.56 -5.20
N ASP A 239 -3.23 9.52 -4.94
CA ASP A 239 -2.86 10.92 -4.71
C ASP A 239 -2.22 11.12 -3.31
N GLY A 240 -1.97 10.04 -2.57
CA GLY A 240 -1.34 10.06 -1.25
C GLY A 240 -2.26 10.59 -0.15
N THR A 241 -3.56 10.65 -0.41
CA THR A 241 -4.58 11.11 0.54
C THR A 241 -5.07 10.03 1.51
N GLU A 242 -4.55 8.80 1.44
CA GLU A 242 -4.55 7.80 2.52
C GLU A 242 -3.15 7.15 2.56
N LYS A 243 -2.18 7.59 3.38
CA LYS A 243 -2.04 7.42 4.85
C LYS A 243 -2.57 8.56 5.74
N LEU A 244 -3.84 8.89 5.63
CA LEU A 244 -4.49 9.83 6.52
C LEU A 244 -5.74 9.16 7.06
N LYS A 245 -5.58 8.55 8.25
CA LYS A 245 -6.61 8.64 9.27
C LYS A 245 -7.13 10.08 9.18
N VAL A 246 -8.37 10.31 8.74
CA VAL A 246 -8.92 11.66 8.73
C VAL A 246 -8.82 12.11 10.18
N LEU A 247 -7.91 13.02 10.41
CA LEU A 247 -7.59 13.43 11.75
C LEU A 247 -8.73 14.33 12.19
N GLU A 248 -9.49 13.87 13.16
CA GLU A 248 -10.49 14.69 13.80
C GLU A 248 -9.76 15.72 14.66
N LYS A 249 -9.82 16.98 14.24
CA LYS A 249 -9.20 18.12 14.93
C LYS A 249 -9.49 18.07 16.44
N ASP A 250 -10.75 17.91 16.81
CA ASP A 250 -11.18 17.91 18.22
C ASP A 250 -10.58 16.77 19.04
N ILE A 251 -10.22 15.64 18.42
CA ILE A 251 -9.51 14.55 19.07
C ILE A 251 -8.04 14.92 19.28
N ILE A 252 -7.37 15.48 18.26
CA ILE A 252 -5.95 15.86 18.35
C ILE A 252 -5.72 16.96 19.37
N LEU A 253 -6.59 17.97 19.36
CA LEU A 253 -6.44 19.12 20.25
C LEU A 253 -6.41 18.70 21.72
N LYS A 254 -7.16 17.66 22.09
CA LYS A 254 -7.23 17.13 23.46
C LYS A 254 -6.04 16.25 23.87
N LYS A 255 -5.09 15.97 22.98
CA LYS A 255 -3.93 15.11 23.29
C LYS A 255 -2.82 15.88 23.99
N ASP A 256 -1.97 15.14 24.71
CA ASP A 256 -0.76 15.69 25.33
C ASP A 256 0.31 16.02 24.30
N ASN A 257 1.07 17.09 24.56
CA ASN A 257 2.22 17.50 23.76
C ASN A 257 3.50 16.84 24.28
N ASN A 258 3.90 15.72 23.70
CA ASN A 258 5.10 15.00 24.11
C ASN A 258 6.40 15.74 23.73
N LEU A 259 6.39 16.57 22.68
CA LEU A 259 7.58 17.31 22.24
C LEU A 259 7.89 18.56 23.09
N ILE A 260 6.84 19.25 23.56
CA ILE A 260 6.91 20.43 24.43
C ILE A 260 5.82 20.31 25.52
N PRO A 261 6.05 19.52 26.58
CA PRO A 261 5.01 19.17 27.58
C PRO A 261 4.31 20.33 28.28
N ARG A 262 4.93 21.51 28.32
CA ARG A 262 4.34 22.71 28.94
C ARG A 262 3.43 23.51 28.00
N LEU A 263 3.25 23.07 26.76
CA LEU A 263 2.52 23.78 25.72
C LEU A 263 1.35 22.94 25.20
N LYS A 264 0.12 23.43 25.34
CA LYS A 264 -1.10 22.77 24.86
C LYS A 264 -1.10 22.60 23.33
N ILE A 265 -1.65 21.48 22.84
CA ILE A 265 -1.75 21.21 21.39
C ILE A 265 -2.68 22.21 20.70
N GLU A 266 -3.72 22.72 21.38
CA GLU A 266 -4.58 23.80 20.89
C GLU A 266 -3.77 25.01 20.43
N TYR A 267 -2.82 25.48 21.25
CA TYR A 267 -1.99 26.62 20.88
C TYR A 267 -1.06 26.30 19.71
N VAL A 268 -0.50 25.08 19.65
CA VAL A 268 0.33 24.65 18.52
C VAL A 268 -0.49 24.70 17.23
N TYR A 269 -1.71 24.16 17.24
CA TYR A 269 -2.62 24.22 16.10
C TYR A 269 -2.94 25.65 15.70
N GLU A 270 -3.36 26.49 16.65
CA GLU A 270 -3.70 27.89 16.38
C GLU A 270 -2.50 28.64 15.77
N PHE A 271 -1.30 28.41 16.29
CA PHE A 271 -0.09 29.05 15.81
C PHE A 271 0.21 28.68 14.35
N PHE A 272 0.16 27.38 14.02
CA PHE A 272 0.47 26.90 12.68
C PHE A 272 -0.71 26.98 11.69
N SER A 273 -1.93 27.27 12.17
CA SER A 273 -3.11 27.51 11.31
C SER A 273 -2.91 28.64 10.29
N VAL A 274 -1.93 29.53 10.52
CA VAL A 274 -1.54 30.52 9.51
C VAL A 274 -1.10 29.89 8.18
N LEU A 275 -0.58 28.65 8.21
CA LEU A 275 -0.17 27.92 7.01
C LEU A 275 -1.36 27.35 6.21
N THR A 276 -2.56 27.27 6.81
CA THR A 276 -3.77 26.88 6.08
C THR A 276 -4.48 28.07 5.44
N LYS A 277 -3.99 29.29 5.67
CA LYS A 277 -4.52 30.51 5.05
C LYS A 277 -3.88 30.74 3.68
N PRO A 278 -4.62 31.30 2.71
CA PRO A 278 -4.09 31.68 1.40
C PRO A 278 -2.84 32.57 1.49
N ASN A 279 -1.84 32.28 0.66
CA ASN A 279 -0.66 33.11 0.45
C ASN A 279 -0.97 34.28 -0.51
N THR A 280 0.05 35.03 -0.91
CA THR A 280 -0.12 36.18 -1.83
C THR A 280 -0.63 35.82 -3.22
N ASN A 281 -0.55 34.55 -3.61
CA ASN A 281 -1.06 34.02 -4.88
C ASN A 281 -2.46 33.40 -4.74
N GLY A 282 -3.04 33.38 -3.53
CA GLY A 282 -4.37 32.81 -3.27
C GLY A 282 -4.37 31.36 -2.79
N ASP A 283 -3.21 30.70 -2.73
CA ASP A 283 -3.11 29.27 -2.38
C ASP A 283 -2.66 29.07 -0.93
N PRO A 284 -3.30 28.17 -0.15
CA PRO A 284 -2.84 27.84 1.20
C PRO A 284 -1.52 27.05 1.15
N TYR A 285 -0.64 27.25 2.13
CA TYR A 285 0.62 26.49 2.20
C TYR A 285 0.39 25.01 2.48
N LEU A 286 -0.60 24.71 3.34
CA LEU A 286 -1.00 23.37 3.75
C LEU A 286 -2.53 23.25 3.77
N SER A 287 -3.04 22.08 3.41
CA SER A 287 -4.38 21.66 3.75
C SER A 287 -4.50 21.43 5.27
N GLU A 288 -5.72 21.49 5.79
CA GLU A 288 -5.97 21.25 7.21
C GLU A 288 -5.48 19.86 7.65
N GLN A 289 -5.67 18.83 6.83
CA GLN A 289 -5.22 17.48 7.15
C GLN A 289 -3.69 17.38 7.22
N LYS A 290 -2.96 18.06 6.33
CA LYS A 290 -1.48 18.12 6.41
C LYS A 290 -1.00 18.84 7.67
N LEU A 291 -1.70 19.90 8.08
CA LEU A 291 -1.43 20.57 9.35
C LEU A 291 -1.68 19.64 10.55
N LEU A 292 -2.83 18.96 10.59
CA LEU A 292 -3.16 18.02 11.66
C LEU A 292 -2.16 16.86 11.73
N THR A 293 -1.73 16.35 10.58
CA THR A 293 -0.71 15.28 10.48
C THR A 293 0.64 15.75 11.00
N PHE A 294 1.02 16.97 10.64
CA PHE A 294 2.25 17.57 11.16
C PHE A 294 2.18 17.69 12.69
N ILE A 295 1.05 18.15 13.23
CA ILE A 295 0.84 18.31 14.67
C ILE A 295 0.86 16.96 15.39
N GLU A 296 0.08 15.99 14.93
CA GLU A 296 0.01 14.68 15.56
C GLU A 296 1.36 13.95 15.49
N SER A 297 1.96 13.86 14.30
CA SER A 297 3.23 13.15 14.15
C SER A 297 4.37 13.81 14.94
N THR A 298 4.43 15.15 14.97
CA THR A 298 5.57 15.87 15.56
C THR A 298 5.40 16.16 17.04
N PHE A 299 4.24 16.68 17.45
CA PHE A 299 4.04 17.17 18.83
C PHE A 299 3.41 16.12 19.73
N VAL A 300 2.52 15.28 19.20
CA VAL A 300 1.87 14.22 19.97
C VAL A 300 2.73 12.95 19.96
N ASN A 301 3.17 12.47 18.79
CA ASN A 301 3.85 11.18 18.70
C ASN A 301 5.38 11.27 18.80
N ASP A 302 5.96 12.47 18.74
CA ASP A 302 7.42 12.70 18.65
C ASP A 302 8.12 11.88 17.55
N GLN A 303 7.39 11.63 16.46
CA GLN A 303 7.86 10.91 15.28
C GLN A 303 7.40 11.64 14.01
N PRO A 304 8.07 12.76 13.65
CA PRO A 304 7.66 13.59 12.52
C PRO A 304 7.55 12.80 11.22
N ILE A 305 6.43 12.95 10.53
CA ILE A 305 6.22 12.39 9.18
C ILE A 305 6.52 13.49 8.16
N GLN A 306 7.43 13.22 7.23
CA GLN A 306 7.86 14.21 6.25
C GLN A 306 6.83 14.41 5.13
N GLN A 307 6.30 15.63 4.98
CA GLN A 307 5.22 15.96 4.05
C GLN A 307 5.63 17.02 3.01
N SER A 308 4.93 17.05 1.87
CA SER A 308 5.07 18.13 0.87
C SER A 308 4.06 19.24 1.13
N PHE A 309 4.44 20.50 0.90
CA PHE A 309 3.50 21.63 0.86
C PHE A 309 2.58 21.55 -0.36
N ASP A 310 1.45 22.25 -0.29
CA ASP A 310 0.51 22.40 -1.41
C ASP A 310 0.93 23.49 -2.40
N VAL A 311 2.01 24.23 -2.08
CA VAL A 311 2.54 25.32 -2.90
C VAL A 311 3.99 25.05 -3.32
N SER A 312 4.38 25.62 -4.45
CA SER A 312 5.77 25.62 -4.90
C SER A 312 6.67 26.39 -3.93
N LEU A 313 7.75 25.74 -3.47
CA LEU A 313 8.62 26.29 -2.45
C LEU A 313 9.61 27.36 -2.96
N THR A 314 9.78 27.51 -4.28
CA THR A 314 10.85 28.36 -4.86
C THR A 314 10.86 29.79 -4.30
N LYS A 315 9.70 30.37 -4.01
CA LYS A 315 9.58 31.73 -3.44
C LYS A 315 9.06 31.75 -2.00
N GLU A 316 8.57 30.63 -1.49
CA GLU A 316 7.82 30.54 -0.24
C GLU A 316 8.65 30.10 0.98
N LYS A 317 9.84 29.51 0.77
CA LYS A 317 10.68 29.00 1.88
C LYS A 317 10.92 30.03 2.98
N LYS A 318 11.11 31.31 2.64
CA LYS A 318 11.36 32.37 3.63
C LYS A 318 10.13 32.62 4.52
N ASN A 319 8.93 32.59 3.95
CA ASN A 319 7.68 32.77 4.70
C ASN A 319 7.49 31.60 5.66
N ILE A 320 7.69 30.37 5.19
CA ILE A 320 7.58 29.17 6.02
C ILE A 320 8.61 29.21 7.17
N ARG A 321 9.91 29.43 6.88
CA ARG A 321 10.95 29.57 7.92
C ARG A 321 10.59 30.63 8.95
N THR A 322 9.95 31.72 8.54
CA THR A 322 9.49 32.77 9.46
C THR A 322 8.47 32.25 10.47
N VAL A 323 7.52 31.42 10.05
CA VAL A 323 6.52 30.82 10.96
C VAL A 323 7.22 29.99 12.03
N PHE A 324 8.11 29.08 11.64
CA PHE A 324 8.82 28.23 12.61
C PHE A 324 9.79 29.02 13.50
N LYS A 325 10.46 30.04 12.97
CA LYS A 325 11.32 30.92 13.77
C LYS A 325 10.51 31.68 14.83
N LYS A 326 9.34 32.21 14.46
CA LYS A 326 8.44 32.88 15.43
C LYS A 326 7.88 31.90 16.44
N PHE A 327 7.59 30.66 16.04
CA PHE A 327 7.18 29.61 16.97
C PHE A 327 8.27 29.33 18.01
N GLN A 328 9.52 29.22 17.57
CA GLN A 328 10.69 29.10 18.47
C GLN A 328 10.73 30.24 19.49
N ASP A 329 10.53 31.48 19.04
CA ASP A 329 10.58 32.67 19.90
C ASP A 329 9.42 32.69 20.91
N ASN A 330 8.25 32.18 20.51
CA ASN A 330 7.10 32.06 21.39
C ASN A 330 7.25 30.91 22.39
N CYS A 331 8.01 29.88 22.04
CA CYS A 331 8.17 28.70 22.88
C CYS A 331 9.37 28.75 23.83
N TYR A 332 10.22 29.78 23.73
CA TYR A 332 11.44 29.93 24.52
C TYR A 332 11.27 29.69 26.04
N GLN A 333 10.15 30.15 26.62
CA GLN A 333 9.87 30.01 28.06
C GLN A 333 9.38 28.62 28.48
N TYR A 334 8.89 27.81 27.53
CA TYR A 334 8.37 26.46 27.79
C TYR A 334 9.46 25.38 27.70
N GLU A 335 10.66 25.76 27.27
CA GLU A 335 11.75 24.84 26.94
C GLU A 335 12.70 24.66 28.13
N LYS A 336 12.94 23.40 28.50
CA LYS A 336 13.85 23.06 29.61
C LYS A 336 15.31 23.33 29.27
N ASN A 337 15.69 23.25 27.99
CA ASN A 337 17.07 23.43 27.52
C ASN A 337 17.14 24.43 26.37
N GLN A 338 17.77 25.57 26.62
CA GLN A 338 17.87 26.67 25.66
C GLN A 338 19.12 26.57 24.75
N LYS A 339 20.10 25.72 25.08
CA LYS A 339 21.41 25.66 24.39
C LYS A 339 21.30 25.23 22.91
N HIS A 340 20.30 24.42 22.58
CA HIS A 340 20.11 23.84 21.24
C HIS A 340 18.76 24.20 20.61
N LEU A 341 18.16 25.31 21.05
CA LEU A 341 16.81 25.69 20.65
C LEU A 341 16.70 25.91 19.13
N LYS A 342 17.67 26.60 18.53
CA LYS A 342 17.72 26.80 17.07
C LYS A 342 17.67 25.46 16.31
N GLN A 343 18.47 24.48 16.76
CA GLN A 343 18.56 23.18 16.11
C GLN A 343 17.25 22.40 16.25
N LYS A 344 16.67 22.36 17.45
CA LYS A 344 15.39 21.67 17.72
C LYS A 344 14.29 22.16 16.77
N TYR A 345 14.09 23.47 16.66
CA TYR A 345 12.98 24.02 15.86
C TYR A 345 13.25 23.96 14.36
N PHE A 346 14.51 24.05 13.94
CA PHE A 346 14.86 23.73 12.57
C PHE A 346 14.58 22.27 12.24
N ASP A 347 14.91 21.34 13.14
CA ASP A 347 14.68 19.90 12.93
C ASP A 347 13.18 19.57 12.88
N ILE A 348 12.33 20.25 13.65
CA ILE A 348 10.86 20.14 13.54
C ILE A 348 10.42 20.46 12.10
N MET A 349 10.88 21.58 11.54
CA MET A 349 10.55 21.98 10.17
C MET A 349 11.14 20.99 9.14
N PHE A 350 12.42 20.66 9.28
CA PHE A 350 13.18 19.86 8.32
C PHE A 350 12.72 18.39 8.27
N LYS A 351 12.41 17.80 9.43
CA LYS A 351 11.85 16.43 9.50
C LYS A 351 10.37 16.40 9.14
N GLY A 352 9.62 17.45 9.46
CA GLY A 352 8.20 17.54 9.14
C GLY A 352 7.90 17.82 7.66
N PHE A 353 8.81 18.47 6.93
CA PHE A 353 8.52 18.91 5.57
C PHE A 353 9.66 18.73 4.56
N LYS A 354 9.29 18.34 3.34
CA LYS A 354 10.19 18.20 2.18
C LYS A 354 10.59 19.57 1.61
N GLY A 355 11.72 19.58 0.90
CA GLY A 355 12.16 20.74 0.12
C GLY A 355 13.04 21.74 0.86
N PHE A 356 13.39 21.51 2.12
CA PHE A 356 14.41 22.27 2.83
C PHE A 356 15.76 21.55 2.84
N SER A 357 16.85 22.33 2.80
CA SER A 357 18.23 21.84 2.85
C SER A 357 18.86 22.18 4.19
N LYS A 358 19.47 21.19 4.85
CA LYS A 358 20.18 21.39 6.12
C LYS A 358 21.28 22.46 6.00
N ASP A 359 22.05 22.47 4.91
CA ASP A 359 23.20 23.38 4.77
C ASP A 359 22.80 24.81 4.39
N GLN A 360 21.75 24.95 3.57
CA GLN A 360 21.31 26.26 3.06
C GLN A 360 20.27 26.90 3.98
N ASP A 361 19.23 26.18 4.37
CA ASP A 361 18.09 26.73 5.09
C ASP A 361 18.39 26.96 6.58
N TYR A 362 19.29 26.17 7.19
CA TYR A 362 19.70 26.36 8.59
C TYR A 362 20.49 27.67 8.80
N LYS A 363 21.33 28.03 7.82
CA LYS A 363 22.06 29.31 7.82
C LYS A 363 21.11 30.49 7.74
N LYS A 364 20.01 30.33 6.99
CA LYS A 364 18.97 31.35 6.76
C LYS A 364 17.85 31.34 7.80
N TRP A 365 17.99 30.61 8.89
CA TRP A 365 16.94 30.46 9.90
C TRP A 365 16.47 31.79 10.53
N CYS A 366 17.40 32.75 10.69
CA CYS A 366 17.09 34.05 11.27
C CYS A 366 16.48 35.04 10.27
N GLU A 367 16.40 34.69 8.98
CA GLU A 367 15.81 35.55 7.95
C GLU A 367 14.28 35.49 8.02
N THR A 368 13.64 36.56 8.49
CA THR A 368 12.18 36.63 8.62
C THR A 368 11.52 37.48 7.53
N SER A 369 10.24 37.23 7.29
CA SER A 369 9.38 37.94 6.34
C SER A 369 8.17 38.55 7.07
N PRO A 370 7.84 39.84 6.86
CA PRO A 370 6.67 40.44 7.47
C PRO A 370 5.35 39.98 6.83
N LYS A 371 5.41 39.23 5.71
CA LYS A 371 4.23 38.83 4.93
C LYS A 371 3.30 37.86 5.67
N ILE A 372 3.81 37.11 6.64
CA ILE A 372 3.01 36.14 7.41
C ILE A 372 2.83 36.60 8.86
N LYS A 373 1.57 36.89 9.22
CA LYS A 373 1.17 37.29 10.57
C LYS A 373 0.84 36.03 11.38
N THR A 374 1.67 35.72 12.37
CA THR A 374 1.44 34.66 13.37
C THR A 374 0.73 35.25 14.58
N ILE A 375 0.10 34.40 15.39
CA ILE A 375 -0.43 34.83 16.70
C ILE A 375 0.73 35.14 17.68
N ASP A 376 0.45 36.01 18.64
CA ASP A 376 1.38 36.38 19.70
C ASP A 376 1.46 35.28 20.79
N LYS A 377 2.42 35.43 21.70
CA LYS A 377 2.65 34.49 22.81
C LYS A 377 1.37 34.20 23.60
N PRO A 378 1.18 32.96 24.11
CA PRO A 378 0.06 32.65 24.98
C PRO A 378 0.06 33.59 26.19
N ARG A 379 -1.10 34.19 26.52
CA ARG A 379 -1.23 35.13 27.64
C ARG A 379 -1.35 34.44 29.01
N GLU A 380 -1.24 33.12 29.08
CA GLU A 380 -1.34 32.39 30.36
C GLU A 380 -0.04 32.55 31.16
N ARG A 381 -0.15 33.22 32.31
CA ARG A 381 0.87 33.21 33.37
C ARG A 381 1.04 31.78 33.87
N LEU A 382 2.29 31.32 33.95
CA LEU A 382 2.69 30.11 34.69
C LEU A 382 2.15 30.13 36.11
#